data_AF-A0A931Z4S7-F1
#
_entry.id   AF-A0A931Z4S7-F1
#
_cell.length_a   1.000
_cell.length_b   1.000
_cell.length_c   1.000
_cell.angle_alpha   90.00
_cell.angle_beta   90.00
_cell.angle_gamma   90.00
#
_symmetry.space_group_name_H-M   'P 1'
#
loop_
_entity.id
_entity.type
_entity.pdbx_description
1 polymer ?
#
loop_
_entity_poly.entity_id
_entity_poly.type
_entity_poly.pdbx_seq_one_letter_code
_entity_poly.pdbx_strand_id
1 'polypeptide(L)'
;ATLKNLTLNGKAGAIVVPPGTYGNFTANSGSGFVLGVAGATVPAVYNFQNLTLNGNSTFAVVGPVVVTIDEGFSTNSSMGASAHPEWFNLRIADGGLSVNGNATVYANLEAPDGTLTLNGNTRLVGAVATNRLTVNGNSLLQLVAPTTPNPNQSPAVALTSPADGTSYAAPTAIALAATATDSDGTVAKVEFFSEATNLGEDTTAPYELTWTPPASGIHVLTAKATDNAGAVTTSAPVTVTVADNGVPFLANFEPVEGYQLGSLNGQRGWNVLGTAEVVTAPVYFGQQAVSVAPGTPPALLTRTFVNADPGITFIDLFVQPAAGATPAAGVLFETDATRVALTGTAPAGILQAFNGDGVGGGTWSSTGKGPVLDADGRTTGWLRLTTRSDYATKKWDLYFNGQMIAADLGFVNSSSAAFTGLDLSGHSTLTTGFDDLLVAFDNPIFTDADHDGMDDAWETVHGLNATLNDRNGDLDQDGLTNIQEYVLGADPSNADSDGDGIPDKVEALAGTDPTTNDASADLDHDGVSNLIEYQQGRSLTKGAVPDSTGVINLRVFQPDR
;
A
#
# COMPACT_ATOMS: atom_id res chain seq x y z
N ALA A 1 -5.44 -50.10 -43.86
CA ALA A 1 -5.37 -51.36 -44.64
C ALA A 1 -5.86 -52.50 -43.77
N THR A 2 -6.87 -53.24 -44.22
CA THR A 2 -7.55 -54.36 -43.54
C THR A 2 -6.74 -55.65 -43.67
N LEU A 3 -5.49 -55.64 -43.21
CA LEU A 3 -4.65 -56.84 -43.23
C LEU A 3 -5.14 -57.80 -42.15
N LYS A 4 -5.99 -58.76 -42.52
CA LYS A 4 -6.55 -59.73 -41.57
C LYS A 4 -5.56 -60.85 -41.23
N ASN A 5 -4.69 -61.27 -42.15
CA ASN A 5 -3.70 -62.32 -41.90
C ASN A 5 -2.37 -61.92 -42.53
N LEU A 6 -1.26 -62.21 -41.86
CA LEU A 6 0.09 -61.90 -42.35
C LEU A 6 1.06 -63.03 -42.04
N THR A 7 1.82 -63.47 -43.04
CA THR A 7 2.93 -64.41 -42.84
C THR A 7 4.21 -63.82 -43.41
N LEU A 8 5.22 -63.65 -42.57
CA LEU A 8 6.55 -63.18 -42.94
C LEU A 8 7.51 -64.36 -42.99
N ASN A 9 8.08 -64.61 -44.18
CA ASN A 9 9.03 -65.70 -44.43
C ASN A 9 10.35 -65.13 -44.98
N GLY A 10 11.44 -65.90 -44.85
CA GLY A 10 12.68 -65.64 -45.61
C GLY A 10 13.40 -64.33 -45.29
N LYS A 11 13.61 -64.01 -44.00
CA LYS A 11 14.27 -62.77 -43.55
C LYS A 11 13.63 -61.49 -44.09
N ALA A 12 12.30 -61.40 -44.10
CA ALA A 12 11.56 -60.23 -44.58
C ALA A 12 11.80 -58.94 -43.74
N GLY A 13 12.57 -59.02 -42.65
CA GLY A 13 12.80 -57.92 -41.72
C GLY A 13 11.67 -57.75 -40.72
N ALA A 14 11.79 -56.74 -39.86
CA ALA A 14 10.76 -56.36 -38.89
C ALA A 14 9.83 -55.31 -39.51
N ILE A 15 8.52 -55.53 -39.41
CA ILE A 15 7.50 -54.61 -39.95
C ILE A 15 6.78 -53.92 -38.80
N VAL A 16 6.59 -52.61 -38.90
CA VAL A 16 5.76 -51.84 -37.96
C VAL A 16 4.30 -52.24 -38.17
N VAL A 17 3.65 -52.73 -37.11
CA VAL A 17 2.24 -53.11 -37.12
C VAL A 17 1.45 -51.93 -36.52
N PRO A 18 0.47 -51.36 -37.24
CA PRO A 18 -0.44 -50.38 -36.66
C PRO A 18 -1.31 -50.99 -35.54
N PRO A 19 -1.88 -50.21 -34.61
CA PRO A 19 -2.86 -50.72 -33.64
C PRO A 19 -4.12 -51.22 -34.34
N GLY A 20 -4.74 -52.30 -33.84
CA GLY A 20 -5.93 -52.88 -34.45
C GLY A 20 -6.22 -54.34 -34.10
N THR A 21 -7.19 -54.93 -34.80
CA THR A 21 -7.60 -56.33 -34.64
C THR A 21 -7.23 -57.16 -35.87
N TYR A 22 -6.63 -58.32 -35.63
CA TYR A 22 -5.97 -59.18 -36.60
C TYR A 22 -6.41 -60.64 -36.44
N GLY A 23 -6.39 -61.39 -37.54
CA GLY A 23 -6.52 -62.84 -37.55
C GLY A 23 -5.17 -63.51 -37.23
N ASN A 24 -4.65 -64.30 -38.17
CA ASN A 24 -3.43 -65.08 -37.99
C ASN A 24 -2.19 -64.29 -38.43
N PHE A 25 -1.29 -64.01 -37.50
CA PHE A 25 0.00 -63.38 -37.77
C PHE A 25 1.14 -64.34 -37.48
N THR A 26 2.03 -64.51 -38.45
CA THR A 26 3.16 -65.44 -38.37
C THR A 26 4.44 -64.78 -38.82
N ALA A 27 5.50 -64.89 -38.02
CA ALA A 27 6.85 -64.52 -38.40
C ALA A 27 7.77 -65.75 -38.35
N ASN A 28 8.54 -65.96 -39.42
CA ASN A 28 9.49 -67.06 -39.57
C ASN A 28 10.88 -66.54 -39.97
N SER A 29 11.91 -67.31 -39.63
CA SER A 29 13.28 -67.19 -40.16
C SER A 29 13.89 -65.78 -39.99
N GLY A 30 13.82 -65.21 -38.78
CA GLY A 30 14.41 -63.90 -38.47
C GLY A 30 13.60 -62.68 -38.93
N SER A 31 12.37 -62.87 -39.42
CA SER A 31 11.42 -61.77 -39.69
C SER A 31 10.73 -61.35 -38.38
N GLY A 32 9.94 -60.27 -38.37
CA GLY A 32 9.24 -59.90 -37.14
C GLY A 32 8.32 -58.70 -37.17
N PHE A 33 7.89 -58.28 -35.99
CA PHE A 33 6.92 -57.21 -35.78
C PHE A 33 7.47 -56.15 -34.81
N VAL A 34 7.18 -54.89 -35.10
CA VAL A 34 7.41 -53.75 -34.19
C VAL A 34 6.06 -53.15 -33.84
N LEU A 35 5.76 -53.10 -32.54
CA LEU A 35 4.50 -52.58 -32.01
C LEU A 35 4.77 -51.34 -31.17
N GLY A 36 3.81 -50.42 -31.14
CA GLY A 36 3.86 -49.20 -30.34
C GLY A 36 4.36 -47.98 -31.12
N VAL A 37 4.34 -46.83 -30.44
CA VAL A 37 4.83 -45.55 -30.95
C VAL A 37 5.83 -44.98 -29.94
N ALA A 38 7.03 -44.64 -30.41
CA ALA A 38 8.07 -44.03 -29.57
C ALA A 38 7.58 -42.74 -28.91
N GLY A 39 7.81 -42.62 -27.60
CA GLY A 39 7.40 -41.44 -26.81
C GLY A 39 5.91 -41.38 -26.44
N ALA A 40 5.10 -42.38 -26.81
CA ALA A 40 3.70 -42.42 -26.40
C ALA A 40 3.56 -42.64 -24.88
N THR A 41 2.60 -41.94 -24.27
CA THR A 41 2.21 -42.12 -22.86
C THR A 41 0.91 -42.92 -22.71
N VAL A 42 0.16 -43.12 -23.80
CA VAL A 42 -1.08 -43.90 -23.84
C VAL A 42 -0.82 -45.25 -24.55
N PRO A 43 -1.27 -46.39 -24.02
CA PRO A 43 -1.05 -47.69 -24.64
C PRO A 43 -1.74 -47.87 -26.00
N ALA A 44 -0.99 -48.34 -26.99
CA ALA A 44 -1.53 -48.80 -28.26
C ALA A 44 -2.10 -50.23 -28.14
N VAL A 45 -3.29 -50.48 -28.69
CA VAL A 45 -4.02 -51.75 -28.51
C VAL A 45 -3.94 -52.63 -29.76
N TYR A 46 -3.60 -53.91 -29.56
CA TYR A 46 -3.51 -54.94 -30.59
C TYR A 46 -4.28 -56.17 -30.15
N ASN A 47 -5.13 -56.71 -31.02
CA ASN A 47 -5.85 -57.96 -30.76
C ASN A 47 -5.53 -58.94 -31.89
N PHE A 48 -4.98 -60.11 -31.58
CA PHE A 48 -4.66 -61.16 -32.55
C PHE A 48 -5.50 -62.39 -32.28
N GLN A 49 -6.11 -62.97 -33.32
CA GLN A 49 -6.72 -64.29 -33.19
C GLN A 49 -5.64 -65.33 -32.88
N ASN A 50 -4.53 -65.30 -33.63
CA ASN A 50 -3.37 -66.16 -33.40
C ASN A 50 -2.08 -65.42 -33.76
N LEU A 51 -1.04 -65.60 -32.95
CA LEU A 51 0.30 -65.09 -33.19
C LEU A 51 1.29 -66.27 -33.19
N THR A 52 2.18 -66.33 -34.17
CA THR A 52 3.20 -67.38 -34.25
C THR A 52 4.56 -66.76 -34.52
N LEU A 53 5.54 -67.02 -33.66
CA LEU A 53 6.91 -66.52 -33.79
C LEU A 53 7.91 -67.68 -33.83
N ASN A 54 8.51 -67.93 -34.99
CA ASN A 54 9.43 -69.04 -35.22
C ASN A 54 10.81 -68.59 -35.70
N GLY A 55 11.84 -69.39 -35.40
CA GLY A 55 13.15 -69.26 -36.04
C GLY A 55 13.85 -67.93 -35.74
N ASN A 56 13.91 -67.55 -34.46
CA ASN A 56 14.49 -66.30 -33.96
C ASN A 56 13.82 -65.04 -34.55
N SER A 57 12.49 -65.05 -34.65
CA SER A 57 11.74 -63.88 -35.11
C SER A 57 11.84 -62.71 -34.12
N THR A 58 11.67 -61.48 -34.58
CA THR A 58 11.68 -60.30 -33.70
C THR A 58 10.26 -59.88 -33.30
N PHE A 59 10.06 -59.53 -32.03
CA PHE A 59 8.84 -58.91 -31.53
C PHE A 59 9.19 -57.75 -30.61
N ALA A 60 9.35 -56.55 -31.18
CA ALA A 60 9.83 -55.38 -30.47
C ALA A 60 8.67 -54.46 -30.06
N VAL A 61 8.78 -53.89 -28.86
CA VAL A 61 7.83 -52.92 -28.32
C VAL A 61 8.53 -51.57 -28.18
N VAL A 62 7.93 -50.52 -28.72
CA VAL A 62 8.47 -49.15 -28.73
C VAL A 62 7.40 -48.21 -28.20
N GLY A 63 7.37 -48.00 -26.88
CA GLY A 63 6.29 -47.32 -26.16
C GLY A 63 5.22 -48.28 -25.60
N PRO A 64 4.28 -47.79 -24.78
CA PRO A 64 3.28 -48.62 -24.11
C PRO A 64 2.35 -49.32 -25.11
N VAL A 65 2.10 -50.62 -24.92
CA VAL A 65 1.19 -51.44 -25.72
C VAL A 65 0.38 -52.39 -24.85
N VAL A 66 -0.83 -52.70 -25.31
CA VAL A 66 -1.67 -53.80 -24.82
C VAL A 66 -1.88 -54.76 -25.99
N VAL A 67 -1.47 -56.00 -25.82
CA VAL A 67 -1.65 -57.06 -26.82
C VAL A 67 -2.53 -58.15 -26.22
N THR A 68 -3.65 -58.42 -26.87
CA THR A 68 -4.50 -59.58 -26.57
C THR A 68 -4.30 -60.63 -27.65
N ILE A 69 -4.05 -61.88 -27.28
CA ILE A 69 -4.05 -63.03 -28.20
C ILE A 69 -5.23 -63.92 -27.79
N ASP A 70 -6.14 -64.17 -28.73
CA ASP A 70 -7.37 -64.93 -28.44
C ASP A 70 -7.07 -66.39 -28.14
N GLU A 71 -6.19 -67.03 -28.92
CA GLU A 71 -5.81 -68.44 -28.77
C GLU A 71 -4.47 -68.64 -28.02
N GLY A 72 -4.21 -69.88 -27.59
CA GLY A 72 -2.97 -70.25 -26.91
C GLY A 72 -1.73 -69.95 -27.76
N PHE A 73 -0.72 -69.35 -27.14
CA PHE A 73 0.47 -68.84 -27.82
C PHE A 73 1.72 -69.62 -27.43
N SER A 74 2.49 -70.09 -28.41
CA SER A 74 3.80 -70.69 -28.20
C SER A 74 4.87 -69.93 -28.97
N THR A 75 5.95 -69.55 -28.28
CA THR A 75 7.07 -68.81 -28.88
C THR A 75 8.40 -69.42 -28.49
N ASN A 76 9.35 -69.40 -29.43
CA ASN A 76 10.77 -69.66 -29.20
C ASN A 76 11.63 -68.40 -29.40
N SER A 77 10.98 -67.24 -29.52
CA SER A 77 11.59 -65.96 -29.87
C SER A 77 11.41 -64.96 -28.74
N SER A 78 12.42 -64.11 -28.52
CA SER A 78 12.38 -63.05 -27.50
C SER A 78 11.41 -61.93 -27.87
N MET A 79 10.78 -61.32 -26.87
CA MET A 79 9.72 -60.32 -27.06
C MET A 79 9.79 -59.18 -26.05
N GLY A 80 9.30 -58.00 -26.43
CA GLY A 80 9.13 -56.85 -25.54
C GLY A 80 10.28 -55.85 -25.61
N ALA A 81 10.42 -55.03 -24.55
CA ALA A 81 11.44 -53.99 -24.44
C ALA A 81 12.28 -54.21 -23.16
N SER A 82 13.58 -54.45 -23.32
CA SER A 82 14.45 -54.79 -22.18
C SER A 82 14.65 -53.65 -21.18
N ALA A 83 14.64 -52.40 -21.66
CA ALA A 83 14.77 -51.21 -20.81
C ALA A 83 13.45 -50.81 -20.13
N HIS A 84 12.32 -51.26 -20.68
CA HIS A 84 10.97 -50.89 -20.24
C HIS A 84 10.02 -52.10 -20.27
N PRO A 85 10.21 -53.13 -19.41
CA PRO A 85 9.34 -54.31 -19.39
C PRO A 85 7.86 -53.96 -19.12
N GLU A 86 7.60 -52.84 -18.45
CA GLU A 86 6.27 -52.30 -18.15
C GLU A 86 5.49 -51.81 -19.38
N TRP A 87 6.16 -51.56 -20.51
CA TRP A 87 5.49 -51.13 -21.73
C TRP A 87 4.67 -52.22 -22.39
N PHE A 88 4.98 -53.49 -22.15
CA PHE A 88 4.31 -54.59 -22.85
C PHE A 88 3.33 -55.30 -21.92
N ASN A 89 2.05 -55.00 -22.06
CA ASN A 89 0.98 -55.76 -21.41
C ASN A 89 0.48 -56.84 -22.38
N LEU A 90 0.75 -58.11 -22.09
CA LEU A 90 0.36 -59.25 -22.91
C LEU A 90 -0.74 -60.05 -22.20
N ARG A 91 -1.91 -60.16 -22.84
CA ARG A 91 -3.02 -60.97 -22.39
C ARG A 91 -3.25 -62.15 -23.33
N ILE A 92 -3.31 -63.37 -22.79
CA ILE A 92 -3.76 -64.57 -23.52
C ILE A 92 -5.20 -64.84 -23.08
N ALA A 93 -6.18 -64.67 -23.97
CA ALA A 93 -7.59 -64.71 -23.61
C ALA A 93 -8.10 -66.15 -23.39
N ASP A 94 -7.75 -67.08 -24.29
CA ASP A 94 -8.04 -68.50 -24.17
C ASP A 94 -6.76 -69.34 -24.44
N GLY A 95 -6.62 -70.47 -23.77
CA GLY A 95 -5.40 -71.28 -23.79
C GLY A 95 -4.27 -70.73 -22.90
N GLY A 96 -3.04 -71.22 -23.12
CA GLY A 96 -1.85 -70.87 -22.31
C GLY A 96 -0.71 -70.24 -23.12
N LEU A 97 0.29 -69.69 -22.42
CA LEU A 97 1.53 -69.21 -23.02
C LEU A 97 2.64 -70.24 -22.80
N SER A 98 3.30 -70.69 -23.86
CA SER A 98 4.54 -71.47 -23.78
C SER A 98 5.72 -70.68 -24.35
N VAL A 99 6.72 -70.43 -23.51
CA VAL A 99 8.00 -69.82 -23.92
C VAL A 99 9.05 -70.93 -23.92
N ASN A 100 9.73 -71.11 -25.05
CA ASN A 100 10.62 -72.24 -25.29
C ASN A 100 12.04 -71.80 -25.70
N GLY A 101 13.01 -72.71 -25.57
CA GLY A 101 14.37 -72.52 -26.08
C GLY A 101 15.19 -71.57 -25.22
N ASN A 102 15.69 -70.48 -25.82
CA ASN A 102 16.53 -69.47 -25.15
C ASN A 102 15.88 -68.07 -25.18
N ALA A 103 14.55 -68.00 -25.31
CA ALA A 103 13.82 -66.74 -25.44
C ALA A 103 13.76 -65.95 -24.13
N THR A 104 13.83 -64.61 -24.24
CA THR A 104 13.54 -63.68 -23.14
C THR A 104 12.30 -62.86 -23.45
N VAL A 105 11.35 -62.79 -22.52
CA VAL A 105 10.13 -62.00 -22.63
C VAL A 105 10.17 -60.89 -21.58
N TYR A 106 10.00 -59.64 -22.02
CA TYR A 106 9.88 -58.45 -21.17
C TYR A 106 8.44 -57.96 -21.23
N ALA A 107 7.60 -58.37 -20.28
CA ALA A 107 6.16 -58.09 -20.32
C ALA A 107 5.49 -58.24 -18.96
N ASN A 108 4.41 -57.49 -18.77
CA ASN A 108 3.35 -57.81 -17.82
C ASN A 108 2.39 -58.80 -18.48
N LEU A 109 2.38 -60.04 -18.01
CA LEU A 109 1.60 -61.13 -18.59
C LEU A 109 0.33 -61.40 -17.79
N GLU A 110 -0.79 -61.53 -18.50
CA GLU A 110 -2.04 -62.06 -17.99
C GLU A 110 -2.47 -63.28 -18.82
N ALA A 111 -2.54 -64.46 -18.20
CA ALA A 111 -3.09 -65.67 -18.80
C ALA A 111 -4.10 -66.26 -17.80
N PRO A 112 -5.29 -65.62 -17.67
CA PRO A 112 -6.20 -65.86 -16.56
C PRO A 112 -6.73 -67.29 -16.57
N ASP A 113 -7.10 -67.84 -17.73
CA ASP A 113 -7.64 -69.20 -17.85
C ASP A 113 -6.60 -70.24 -18.31
N GLY A 114 -5.36 -69.80 -18.50
CA GLY A 114 -4.27 -70.56 -19.12
C GLY A 114 -3.20 -71.11 -18.17
N THR A 115 -2.32 -71.95 -18.72
CA THR A 115 -1.04 -72.29 -18.09
C THR A 115 0.09 -71.50 -18.75
N LEU A 116 0.85 -70.73 -17.97
CA LEU A 116 2.16 -70.22 -18.40
C LEU A 116 3.21 -71.33 -18.22
N THR A 117 3.88 -71.70 -19.30
CA THR A 117 4.97 -72.69 -19.29
C THR A 117 6.26 -72.07 -19.82
N LEU A 118 7.33 -72.11 -19.01
CA LEU A 118 8.68 -71.70 -19.39
C LEU A 118 9.54 -72.96 -19.56
N ASN A 119 10.16 -73.17 -20.73
CA ASN A 119 10.91 -74.39 -21.07
C ASN A 119 12.31 -74.07 -21.60
N GLY A 120 13.32 -74.88 -21.23
CA GLY A 120 14.69 -74.73 -21.74
C GLY A 120 15.52 -73.78 -20.89
N ASN A 121 16.07 -72.72 -21.48
CA ASN A 121 16.82 -71.66 -20.79
C ASN A 121 16.11 -70.29 -20.96
N THR A 122 14.79 -70.25 -20.77
CA THR A 122 13.99 -69.05 -21.04
C THR A 122 14.00 -68.07 -19.86
N ARG A 123 13.74 -66.79 -20.12
CA ARG A 123 13.62 -65.76 -19.06
C ARG A 123 12.37 -64.92 -19.26
N LEU A 124 11.60 -64.69 -18.20
CA LEU A 124 10.49 -63.74 -18.17
C LEU A 124 10.84 -62.62 -17.18
N VAL A 125 10.70 -61.36 -17.61
CA VAL A 125 10.96 -60.16 -16.80
C VAL A 125 9.73 -59.26 -16.85
N GLY A 126 9.08 -59.03 -15.70
CA GLY A 126 7.87 -58.21 -15.60
C GLY A 126 6.87 -58.78 -14.59
N ALA A 127 5.58 -58.44 -14.71
CA ALA A 127 4.53 -59.01 -13.86
C ALA A 127 3.90 -60.28 -14.48
N VAL A 128 3.35 -61.17 -13.65
CA VAL A 128 2.64 -62.37 -14.12
C VAL A 128 1.36 -62.58 -13.30
N ALA A 129 0.23 -62.72 -13.99
CA ALA A 129 -1.04 -63.17 -13.46
C ALA A 129 -1.53 -64.40 -14.26
N THR A 130 -1.47 -65.58 -13.67
CA THR A 130 -1.92 -66.84 -14.31
C THR A 130 -2.41 -67.84 -13.27
N ASN A 131 -3.37 -68.69 -13.66
CA ASN A 131 -3.88 -69.76 -12.79
C ASN A 131 -2.89 -70.90 -12.59
N ARG A 132 -2.00 -71.15 -13.56
CA ARG A 132 -0.98 -72.21 -13.48
C ARG A 132 0.33 -71.75 -14.09
N LEU A 133 1.42 -71.91 -13.34
CA LEU A 133 2.79 -71.65 -13.79
C LEU A 133 3.60 -72.95 -13.77
N THR A 134 4.22 -73.30 -14.88
CA THR A 134 5.19 -74.40 -14.99
C THR A 134 6.54 -73.84 -15.46
N VAL A 135 7.62 -74.14 -14.73
CA VAL A 135 8.97 -73.70 -15.06
C VAL A 135 9.87 -74.92 -15.17
N ASN A 136 10.34 -75.19 -16.38
CA ASN A 136 11.14 -76.36 -16.76
C ASN A 136 12.54 -75.93 -17.25
N GLY A 137 13.52 -76.84 -17.07
CA GLY A 137 14.91 -76.59 -17.45
C GLY A 137 15.57 -75.53 -16.55
N ASN A 138 16.41 -74.68 -17.14
CA ASN A 138 17.08 -73.56 -16.47
C ASN A 138 16.31 -72.23 -16.64
N SER A 139 14.99 -72.28 -16.75
CA SER A 139 14.19 -71.08 -17.01
C SER A 139 14.06 -70.19 -15.77
N LEU A 140 13.99 -68.86 -15.95
CA LEU A 140 13.96 -67.85 -14.89
C LEU A 140 12.73 -66.94 -14.99
N LEU A 141 12.04 -66.73 -13.87
CA LEU A 141 11.04 -65.68 -13.70
C LEU A 141 11.59 -64.57 -12.81
N GLN A 142 11.70 -63.35 -13.33
CA GLN A 142 12.14 -62.15 -12.61
C GLN A 142 10.97 -61.17 -12.54
N LEU A 143 10.35 -61.07 -11.35
CA LEU A 143 9.22 -60.17 -11.15
C LEU A 143 9.68 -58.72 -10.96
N VAL A 144 9.02 -57.78 -11.66
CA VAL A 144 9.24 -56.33 -11.52
C VAL A 144 7.99 -55.72 -10.89
N ALA A 145 8.14 -54.95 -9.81
CA ALA A 145 7.01 -54.32 -9.13
C ALA A 145 6.38 -53.21 -10.00
N PRO A 146 5.04 -53.06 -10.03
CA PRO A 146 4.40 -51.96 -10.74
C PRO A 146 4.76 -50.61 -10.10
N THR A 147 5.18 -49.62 -10.90
CA THR A 147 5.41 -48.24 -10.43
C THR A 147 4.08 -47.49 -10.35
N THR A 148 3.50 -47.35 -9.16
CA THR A 148 2.41 -46.39 -8.94
C THR A 148 2.97 -44.96 -8.97
N PRO A 149 2.36 -43.98 -9.65
CA PRO A 149 2.73 -42.58 -9.49
C PRO A 149 2.56 -42.20 -8.02
N ASN A 150 3.54 -41.53 -7.42
CA ASN A 150 3.37 -40.96 -6.09
C ASN A 150 2.23 -39.93 -6.13
N PRO A 151 1.27 -39.97 -5.19
CA PRO A 151 0.23 -38.96 -5.11
C PRO A 151 0.85 -37.60 -4.80
N ASN A 152 0.37 -36.54 -5.46
CA ASN A 152 0.81 -35.16 -5.23
C ASN A 152 0.59 -34.75 -3.77
N GLN A 153 1.57 -34.09 -3.16
CA GLN A 153 1.48 -33.53 -1.82
C GLN A 153 1.23 -32.02 -1.88
N SER A 154 0.43 -31.49 -0.94
CA SER A 154 0.21 -30.05 -0.88
C SER A 154 1.47 -29.30 -0.44
N PRO A 155 1.68 -28.06 -0.91
CA PRO A 155 2.82 -27.24 -0.50
C PRO A 155 2.72 -26.82 0.98
N ALA A 156 3.82 -26.42 1.59
CA ALA A 156 3.85 -25.72 2.88
C ALA A 156 3.96 -24.21 2.67
N VAL A 157 3.23 -23.41 3.46
CA VAL A 157 3.23 -21.94 3.37
C VAL A 157 3.11 -21.29 4.76
N ALA A 158 3.81 -20.17 4.95
CA ALA A 158 3.70 -19.31 6.13
C ALA A 158 3.79 -17.84 5.72
N LEU A 159 2.87 -17.02 6.23
CA LEU A 159 2.96 -15.57 6.16
C LEU A 159 3.95 -15.10 7.23
N THR A 160 5.05 -14.48 6.82
CA THR A 160 6.18 -14.11 7.67
C THR A 160 6.22 -12.61 8.00
N SER A 161 5.53 -11.78 7.22
CA SER A 161 5.28 -10.37 7.52
C SER A 161 3.85 -10.01 7.09
N PRO A 162 3.12 -9.22 7.88
CA PRO A 162 3.50 -8.63 9.17
C PRO A 162 3.55 -9.66 10.31
N ALA A 163 4.07 -9.27 11.47
CA ALA A 163 3.98 -10.11 12.67
C ALA A 163 2.55 -10.08 13.24
N ASP A 164 2.09 -11.19 13.81
CA ASP A 164 0.77 -11.28 14.43
C ASP A 164 0.62 -10.30 15.59
N GLY A 165 -0.49 -9.56 15.61
CA GLY A 165 -0.80 -8.51 16.56
C GLY A 165 -0.18 -7.14 16.26
N THR A 166 0.48 -6.94 15.12
CA THR A 166 1.09 -5.64 14.77
C THR A 166 0.02 -4.56 14.60
N SER A 167 0.29 -3.36 15.12
CA SER A 167 -0.56 -2.18 14.94
C SER A 167 0.07 -1.17 13.97
N TYR A 168 -0.76 -0.61 13.09
CA TYR A 168 -0.41 0.39 12.09
C TYR A 168 -1.32 1.62 12.22
N ALA A 169 -0.87 2.79 11.76
CA ALA A 169 -1.70 3.99 11.64
C ALA A 169 -2.22 4.14 10.20
N ALA A 170 -3.52 4.34 9.98
CA ALA A 170 -4.05 4.66 8.66
C ALA A 170 -3.80 6.15 8.29
N PRO A 171 -3.54 6.47 7.01
CA PRO A 171 -3.27 5.53 5.91
C PRO A 171 -1.82 5.01 5.94
N THR A 172 -1.61 3.73 5.67
CA THR A 172 -0.26 3.15 5.58
C THR A 172 -0.21 2.00 4.59
N ALA A 173 0.92 1.87 3.89
CA ALA A 173 1.21 0.71 3.06
C ALA A 173 1.90 -0.37 3.91
N ILE A 174 1.28 -1.54 4.00
CA ILE A 174 1.77 -2.69 4.77
C ILE A 174 2.45 -3.67 3.83
N ALA A 175 3.72 -3.98 4.11
CA ALA A 175 4.48 -4.99 3.38
C ALA A 175 4.15 -6.41 3.88
N LEU A 176 3.65 -7.24 2.97
CA LEU A 176 3.36 -8.65 3.17
C LEU A 176 4.49 -9.49 2.58
N ALA A 177 4.92 -10.51 3.31
CA ALA A 177 5.91 -11.46 2.84
C ALA A 177 5.53 -12.87 3.29
N ALA A 178 5.75 -13.85 2.42
CA ALA A 178 5.48 -15.25 2.73
C ALA A 178 6.60 -16.18 2.25
N THR A 179 6.78 -17.29 2.97
CA THR A 179 7.59 -18.42 2.53
C THR A 179 6.68 -19.54 2.05
N ALA A 180 7.00 -20.16 0.91
CA ALA A 180 6.32 -21.35 0.44
C ALA A 180 7.32 -22.36 -0.14
N THR A 181 7.09 -23.65 0.14
CA THR A 181 7.94 -24.76 -0.33
C THR A 181 7.06 -25.94 -0.71
N ASP A 182 7.53 -26.77 -1.64
CA ASP A 182 6.87 -27.99 -2.05
C ASP A 182 7.88 -29.15 -2.05
N SER A 183 7.47 -30.32 -1.57
CA SER A 183 8.37 -31.43 -1.25
C SER A 183 8.55 -32.42 -2.40
N ASP A 184 7.55 -32.54 -3.26
CA ASP A 184 7.53 -33.38 -4.46
C ASP A 184 7.44 -32.58 -5.76
N GLY A 185 7.37 -31.25 -5.66
CA GLY A 185 7.29 -30.36 -6.81
C GLY A 185 7.84 -28.95 -6.55
N THR A 186 7.18 -27.98 -7.16
CA THR A 186 7.49 -26.55 -7.13
C THR A 186 6.22 -25.77 -6.83
N VAL A 187 6.34 -24.68 -6.08
CA VAL A 187 5.24 -23.74 -5.86
C VAL A 187 5.03 -22.93 -7.14
N ALA A 188 3.81 -22.96 -7.68
CA ALA A 188 3.43 -22.21 -8.87
C ALA A 188 3.10 -20.73 -8.55
N LYS A 189 2.47 -20.47 -7.40
CA LYS A 189 2.16 -19.11 -6.93
C LYS A 189 1.81 -19.03 -5.44
N VAL A 190 1.88 -17.84 -4.87
CA VAL A 190 1.35 -17.46 -3.55
C VAL A 190 0.37 -16.29 -3.71
N GLU A 191 -0.86 -16.47 -3.24
CA GLU A 191 -1.90 -15.44 -3.18
C GLU A 191 -2.01 -14.88 -1.75
N PHE A 192 -2.19 -13.56 -1.59
CA PHE A 192 -2.37 -12.90 -0.28
C PHE A 192 -3.81 -12.45 -0.09
N PHE A 193 -4.34 -12.59 1.11
CA PHE A 193 -5.73 -12.26 1.43
C PHE A 193 -5.85 -11.44 2.71
N SER A 194 -6.84 -10.54 2.75
CA SER A 194 -7.45 -10.03 3.98
C SER A 194 -8.84 -10.63 4.09
N GLU A 195 -9.07 -11.43 5.13
CA GLU A 195 -10.27 -12.26 5.30
C GLU A 195 -10.56 -13.11 4.06
N ALA A 196 -11.58 -12.75 3.28
CA ALA A 196 -11.97 -13.43 2.03
C ALA A 196 -11.54 -12.65 0.77
N THR A 197 -11.02 -11.44 0.92
CA THR A 197 -10.64 -10.55 -0.18
C THR A 197 -9.23 -10.87 -0.65
N ASN A 198 -9.08 -11.21 -1.93
CA ASN A 198 -7.76 -11.37 -2.55
C ASN A 198 -7.11 -10.00 -2.76
N LEU A 199 -5.91 -9.82 -2.22
CA LEU A 199 -5.12 -8.59 -2.29
C LEU A 199 -4.16 -8.59 -3.50
N GLY A 200 -3.74 -9.77 -3.95
CA GLY A 200 -2.75 -9.95 -5.01
C GLY A 200 -2.07 -11.32 -4.97
N GLU A 201 -1.23 -11.59 -5.95
CA GLU A 201 -0.43 -12.82 -6.04
C GLU A 201 1.00 -12.54 -6.46
N ASP A 202 1.91 -13.42 -6.04
CA ASP A 202 3.30 -13.45 -6.48
C ASP A 202 3.65 -14.87 -6.96
N THR A 203 4.35 -14.95 -8.08
CA THR A 203 4.73 -16.21 -8.75
C THR A 203 6.21 -16.53 -8.60
N THR A 204 6.98 -15.66 -7.96
CA THR A 204 8.44 -15.81 -7.81
C THR A 204 8.88 -15.55 -6.38
N ALA A 205 9.65 -16.47 -5.79
CA ALA A 205 10.23 -16.25 -4.48
C ALA A 205 11.38 -15.21 -4.54
N PRO A 206 11.53 -14.32 -3.54
CA PRO A 206 10.71 -14.18 -2.33
C PRO A 206 9.30 -13.64 -2.64
N TYR A 207 8.26 -14.25 -2.05
CA TYR A 207 6.88 -13.88 -2.33
C TYR A 207 6.47 -12.67 -1.50
N GLU A 208 6.22 -11.54 -2.17
CA GLU A 208 5.99 -10.26 -1.52
C GLU A 208 4.81 -9.50 -2.15
N LEU A 209 4.10 -8.72 -1.33
CA LEU A 209 3.04 -7.82 -1.78
C LEU A 209 2.97 -6.59 -0.87
N THR A 210 2.76 -5.40 -1.45
CA THR A 210 2.42 -4.21 -0.67
C THR A 210 0.92 -3.99 -0.69
N TRP A 211 0.30 -3.88 0.48
CA TRP A 211 -1.14 -3.71 0.64
C TRP A 211 -1.45 -2.46 1.46
N THR A 212 -2.31 -1.58 0.95
CA THR A 212 -2.83 -0.43 1.71
C THR A 212 -4.26 -0.77 2.16
N PRO A 213 -4.51 -0.88 3.48
CA PRO A 213 -5.85 -1.18 4.00
C PRO A 213 -6.86 -0.10 3.58
N PRO A 214 -8.05 -0.48 3.06
CA PRO A 214 -9.05 0.50 2.63
C PRO A 214 -9.75 1.18 3.81
N ALA A 215 -9.66 0.62 5.01
CA ALA A 215 -10.24 1.17 6.23
C ALA A 215 -9.42 0.80 7.46
N SER A 216 -9.50 1.63 8.50
CA SER A 216 -9.05 1.28 9.85
C SER A 216 -9.86 0.12 10.42
N GLY A 217 -9.25 -0.70 11.26
CA GLY A 217 -9.89 -1.85 11.89
C GLY A 217 -8.93 -3.01 12.12
N ILE A 218 -9.47 -4.12 12.61
CA ILE A 218 -8.72 -5.37 12.69
C ILE A 218 -8.84 -6.07 11.33
N HIS A 219 -7.70 -6.47 10.77
CA HIS A 219 -7.61 -7.21 9.52
C HIS A 219 -6.93 -8.56 9.75
N VAL A 220 -7.51 -9.63 9.21
CA VAL A 220 -6.97 -10.98 9.33
C VAL A 220 -6.35 -11.40 8.01
N LEU A 221 -5.02 -11.46 7.97
CA LEU A 221 -4.23 -11.73 6.78
C LEU A 221 -3.85 -13.20 6.65
N THR A 222 -3.90 -13.74 5.43
CA THR A 222 -3.41 -15.10 5.12
C THR A 222 -2.66 -15.14 3.79
N ALA A 223 -1.76 -16.12 3.64
CA ALA A 223 -1.13 -16.46 2.36
C ALA A 223 -1.56 -17.86 1.92
N LYS A 224 -1.82 -18.05 0.62
CA LYS A 224 -2.23 -19.33 0.03
C LYS A 224 -1.27 -19.72 -1.08
N ALA A 225 -0.55 -20.84 -0.91
CA ALA A 225 0.33 -21.38 -1.92
C ALA A 225 -0.39 -22.43 -2.79
N THR A 226 -0.12 -22.42 -4.09
CA THR A 226 -0.55 -23.45 -5.06
C THR A 226 0.67 -24.07 -5.73
N ASP A 227 0.75 -25.39 -5.81
CA ASP A 227 1.86 -26.11 -6.46
C ASP A 227 1.65 -26.28 -7.99
N ASN A 228 2.65 -26.88 -8.66
CA ASN A 228 2.62 -27.15 -10.10
C ASN A 228 1.63 -28.26 -10.53
N ALA A 229 1.01 -28.97 -9.59
CA ALA A 229 0.00 -29.99 -9.83
C ALA A 229 -1.41 -29.54 -9.36
N GLY A 230 -1.53 -28.31 -8.84
CA GLY A 230 -2.77 -27.67 -8.42
C GLY A 230 -3.20 -27.93 -6.98
N ALA A 231 -2.40 -28.59 -6.13
CA ALA A 231 -2.74 -28.67 -4.71
C ALA A 231 -2.40 -27.36 -3.99
N VAL A 232 -3.14 -27.10 -2.91
CA VAL A 232 -3.15 -25.81 -2.21
C VAL A 232 -3.01 -25.98 -0.72
N THR A 233 -2.40 -24.98 -0.08
CA THR A 233 -2.35 -24.81 1.38
C THR A 233 -2.50 -23.33 1.72
N THR A 234 -3.22 -23.03 2.80
CA THR A 234 -3.34 -21.68 3.37
C THR A 234 -2.55 -21.61 4.67
N SER A 235 -1.85 -20.50 4.91
CA SER A 235 -1.07 -20.27 6.12
C SER A 235 -1.96 -20.14 7.37
N ALA A 236 -1.33 -20.16 8.54
CA ALA A 236 -1.97 -19.61 9.74
C ALA A 236 -2.33 -18.13 9.50
N PRO A 237 -3.42 -17.63 10.10
CA PRO A 237 -3.77 -16.22 10.02
C PRO A 237 -2.81 -15.35 10.84
N VAL A 238 -2.57 -14.15 10.35
CA VAL A 238 -1.90 -13.04 11.04
C VAL A 238 -2.90 -11.92 11.20
N THR A 239 -3.12 -11.47 12.43
CA THR A 239 -4.03 -10.37 12.74
C THR A 239 -3.25 -9.07 12.85
N VAL A 240 -3.69 -8.02 12.16
CA VAL A 240 -3.15 -6.66 12.33
C VAL A 240 -4.24 -5.69 12.72
N THR A 241 -3.89 -4.66 13.48
CA THR A 241 -4.79 -3.56 13.82
C THR A 241 -4.37 -2.30 13.10
N VAL A 242 -5.23 -1.74 12.26
CA VAL A 242 -5.01 -0.46 11.60
C VAL A 242 -5.82 0.58 12.37
N ALA A 243 -5.14 1.39 13.17
CA ALA A 243 -5.73 2.44 13.97
C ALA A 243 -5.95 3.70 13.12
N ASP A 244 -7.13 4.30 13.22
CA ASP A 244 -7.49 5.47 12.42
C ASP A 244 -6.93 6.79 12.95
N ASN A 245 -6.42 6.78 14.17
CA ASN A 245 -6.09 7.97 14.94
C ASN A 245 -4.59 8.30 14.93
N GLY A 246 -3.80 7.78 13.99
CA GLY A 246 -2.37 8.14 13.87
C GLY A 246 -2.13 9.43 13.10
N VAL A 247 -0.88 9.93 13.13
CA VAL A 247 -0.35 10.98 12.26
C VAL A 247 0.74 10.36 11.36
N PRO A 248 0.81 10.66 10.04
CA PRO A 248 -0.03 11.60 9.31
C PRO A 248 -1.48 11.12 9.20
N PHE A 249 -2.41 12.07 9.15
CA PHE A 249 -3.83 11.85 9.00
C PHE A 249 -4.35 12.70 7.86
N LEU A 250 -5.09 12.09 6.95
CA LEU A 250 -5.76 12.76 5.86
C LEU A 250 -7.26 12.46 5.93
N ALA A 251 -8.07 13.50 5.81
CA ALA A 251 -9.51 13.42 5.64
C ALA A 251 -9.96 14.40 4.57
N ASN A 252 -10.10 13.90 3.35
CA ASN A 252 -10.87 14.56 2.29
C ASN A 252 -12.38 14.30 2.44
N PHE A 253 -12.77 13.53 3.46
CA PHE A 253 -14.15 13.15 3.74
C PHE A 253 -14.80 12.32 2.63
N GLU A 254 -13.98 11.55 1.89
CA GLU A 254 -14.42 10.84 0.68
C GLU A 254 -14.89 9.39 0.94
N PRO A 255 -15.73 8.82 0.05
CA PRO A 255 -16.14 7.42 0.16
C PRO A 255 -14.99 6.42 0.09
N VAL A 256 -13.92 6.75 -0.65
CA VAL A 256 -12.72 5.90 -0.75
C VAL A 256 -11.97 5.80 0.57
N GLU A 257 -12.11 6.81 1.42
CA GLU A 257 -11.60 6.83 2.79
C GLU A 257 -12.59 6.15 3.75
N GLY A 258 -13.81 5.82 3.32
CA GLY A 258 -14.84 5.19 4.15
C GLY A 258 -15.77 6.18 4.86
N TYR A 259 -15.77 7.45 4.44
CA TYR A 259 -16.81 8.39 4.85
C TYR A 259 -18.12 8.13 4.11
N GLN A 260 -19.23 8.37 4.80
CA GLN A 260 -20.58 8.15 4.29
C GLN A 260 -21.41 9.42 4.48
N LEU A 261 -22.27 9.72 3.50
CA LEU A 261 -23.19 10.87 3.59
C LEU A 261 -24.06 10.82 4.84
N GLY A 262 -24.31 11.99 5.43
CA GLY A 262 -25.06 12.15 6.67
C GLY A 262 -24.15 12.38 7.88
N SER A 263 -24.62 12.06 9.08
CA SER A 263 -23.94 12.39 10.34
C SER A 263 -22.46 11.97 10.36
N LEU A 264 -21.56 12.94 10.59
CA LEU A 264 -20.12 12.69 10.79
C LEU A 264 -19.85 11.97 12.12
N ASN A 265 -20.71 12.12 13.12
CA ASN A 265 -20.50 11.55 14.45
C ASN A 265 -20.29 10.02 14.42
N GLY A 266 -19.18 9.56 15.01
CA GLY A 266 -18.78 8.16 15.04
C GLY A 266 -18.08 7.66 13.77
N GLN A 267 -18.08 8.42 12.68
CA GLN A 267 -17.31 8.06 11.48
C GLN A 267 -15.83 8.35 11.73
N ARG A 268 -14.97 7.37 11.46
CA ARG A 268 -13.50 7.56 11.39
C ARG A 268 -12.89 8.28 12.63
N GLY A 269 -13.44 8.01 13.81
CA GLY A 269 -12.98 8.57 15.09
C GLY A 269 -13.46 9.98 15.42
N TRP A 270 -14.34 10.58 14.61
CA TRP A 270 -14.95 11.87 14.90
C TRP A 270 -16.02 11.77 15.98
N ASN A 271 -15.97 12.67 16.96
CA ASN A 271 -17.04 12.89 17.93
C ASN A 271 -17.64 14.28 17.71
N VAL A 272 -18.98 14.37 17.62
CA VAL A 272 -19.67 15.63 17.31
C VAL A 272 -20.67 15.96 18.40
N LEU A 273 -20.49 17.13 19.01
CA LEU A 273 -21.51 17.79 19.83
C LEU A 273 -22.24 18.81 18.95
N GLY A 274 -23.53 18.60 18.69
CA GLY A 274 -24.31 19.40 17.74
C GLY A 274 -24.60 18.62 16.45
N THR A 275 -24.59 19.30 15.30
CA THR A 275 -24.90 18.69 14.00
C THR A 275 -23.81 19.01 12.99
N ALA A 276 -23.13 17.96 12.52
CA ALA A 276 -22.19 18.00 11.41
C ALA A 276 -22.42 16.80 10.51
N GLU A 277 -22.47 17.03 9.20
CA GLU A 277 -22.80 16.02 8.21
C GLU A 277 -21.76 16.00 7.08
N VAL A 278 -21.42 14.81 6.60
CA VAL A 278 -20.75 14.62 5.32
C VAL A 278 -21.78 14.89 4.21
N VAL A 279 -21.48 15.86 3.36
CA VAL A 279 -22.36 16.38 2.31
C VAL A 279 -21.65 16.36 0.95
N THR A 280 -22.39 16.56 -0.14
CA THR A 280 -21.84 16.67 -1.51
C THR A 280 -21.74 18.11 -2.01
N ALA A 281 -22.17 19.09 -1.21
CA ALA A 281 -22.06 20.51 -1.51
C ALA A 281 -22.27 21.36 -0.24
N PRO A 282 -21.52 22.46 -0.05
CA PRO A 282 -20.34 22.84 -0.83
C PRO A 282 -19.17 21.88 -0.57
N VAL A 283 -18.26 21.74 -1.56
CA VAL A 283 -17.06 20.89 -1.51
C VAL A 283 -15.89 21.72 -2.05
N TYR A 284 -14.72 21.62 -1.43
CA TYR A 284 -13.48 22.20 -1.94
C TYR A 284 -12.82 21.25 -2.94
N PHE A 285 -12.57 20.01 -2.52
CA PHE A 285 -11.89 18.99 -3.31
C PHE A 285 -12.67 17.68 -3.30
N GLY A 286 -12.67 16.95 -4.42
CA GLY A 286 -13.36 15.66 -4.52
C GLY A 286 -14.88 15.77 -4.67
N GLN A 287 -15.61 14.89 -3.99
CA GLN A 287 -17.05 14.69 -4.07
C GLN A 287 -17.77 15.02 -2.76
N GLN A 288 -17.07 15.03 -1.63
CA GLN A 288 -17.66 15.14 -0.30
C GLN A 288 -16.88 16.13 0.57
N ALA A 289 -17.58 16.75 1.53
CA ALA A 289 -17.00 17.63 2.54
C ALA A 289 -17.85 17.57 3.81
N VAL A 290 -17.40 18.21 4.89
CA VAL A 290 -18.18 18.36 6.12
C VAL A 290 -18.91 19.69 6.12
N SER A 291 -20.23 19.65 6.34
CA SER A 291 -21.04 20.82 6.63
C SER A 291 -21.50 20.77 8.09
N VAL A 292 -21.15 21.81 8.84
CA VAL A 292 -21.54 22.01 10.23
C VAL A 292 -22.71 22.98 10.30
N ALA A 293 -23.81 22.54 10.91
CA ALA A 293 -25.00 23.36 11.04
C ALA A 293 -24.83 24.44 12.12
N PRO A 294 -25.53 25.59 12.00
CA PRO A 294 -25.59 26.59 13.06
C PRO A 294 -26.08 26.02 14.39
N GLY A 295 -25.56 26.51 15.51
CA GLY A 295 -26.02 26.09 16.84
C GLY A 295 -25.70 27.07 17.96
N THR A 296 -26.46 27.04 19.06
CA THR A 296 -26.12 27.78 20.28
C THR A 296 -26.22 26.84 21.49
N PRO A 297 -25.10 26.33 22.02
CA PRO A 297 -23.71 26.60 21.63
C PRO A 297 -23.38 26.09 20.21
N PRO A 298 -22.38 26.67 19.53
CA PRO A 298 -21.91 26.17 18.24
C PRO A 298 -21.53 24.70 18.31
N ALA A 299 -21.73 23.97 17.21
CA ALA A 299 -21.32 22.58 17.14
C ALA A 299 -19.80 22.45 17.29
N LEU A 300 -19.35 21.38 17.92
CA LEU A 300 -17.95 21.05 18.18
C LEU A 300 -17.66 19.66 17.65
N LEU A 301 -16.68 19.57 16.76
CA LEU A 301 -16.17 18.33 16.19
C LEU A 301 -14.82 18.08 16.84
N THR A 302 -14.69 16.97 17.55
CA THR A 302 -13.45 16.60 18.22
C THR A 302 -12.90 15.32 17.63
N ARG A 303 -11.57 15.28 17.49
CA ARG A 303 -10.85 14.09 17.08
C ARG A 303 -9.60 13.95 17.92
N THR A 304 -9.36 12.73 18.40
CA THR A 304 -8.17 12.39 19.19
C THR A 304 -7.20 11.57 18.36
N PHE A 305 -5.92 11.73 18.66
CA PHE A 305 -4.83 11.08 17.95
C PHE A 305 -3.95 10.27 18.92
N VAL A 306 -3.38 9.18 18.43
CA VAL A 306 -2.36 8.35 19.09
C VAL A 306 -1.10 8.42 18.25
N ASN A 307 0.07 8.27 18.88
CA ASN A 307 1.41 8.56 18.31
C ASN A 307 1.76 10.05 18.35
N ALA A 308 1.72 10.58 19.57
CA ALA A 308 2.33 11.84 19.97
C ALA A 308 3.80 11.93 19.50
N ASP A 309 4.07 12.76 18.49
CA ASP A 309 5.43 13.24 18.20
C ASP A 309 5.70 14.49 19.06
N PRO A 310 6.77 14.50 19.87
CA PRO A 310 7.17 15.68 20.64
C PRO A 310 7.84 16.78 19.80
N GLY A 311 7.98 16.60 18.48
CA GLY A 311 8.57 17.54 17.53
C GLY A 311 7.57 18.56 16.99
N ILE A 312 7.47 18.63 15.67
CA ILE A 312 6.64 19.61 14.96
C ILE A 312 5.40 18.91 14.39
N THR A 313 4.26 19.59 14.42
CA THR A 313 3.04 19.12 13.77
C THR A 313 2.40 20.22 12.96
N PHE A 314 2.06 19.90 11.72
CA PHE A 314 1.27 20.73 10.84
C PHE A 314 -0.19 20.28 10.84
N ILE A 315 -1.10 21.24 10.89
CA ILE A 315 -2.53 21.03 10.62
C ILE A 315 -2.89 21.94 9.45
N ASP A 316 -3.25 21.36 8.32
CA ASP A 316 -3.69 22.07 7.12
C ASP A 316 -5.13 21.68 6.82
N LEU A 317 -5.99 22.65 6.55
CA LEU A 317 -7.35 22.36 6.15
C LEU A 317 -7.94 23.46 5.29
N PHE A 318 -8.97 23.07 4.52
CA PHE A 318 -9.83 24.01 3.85
C PHE A 318 -11.09 24.24 4.68
N VAL A 319 -11.41 25.51 4.93
CA VAL A 319 -12.55 25.91 5.74
C VAL A 319 -13.37 26.99 5.05
N GLN A 320 -14.69 26.91 5.15
CA GLN A 320 -15.62 27.96 4.73
C GLN A 320 -16.35 28.51 5.97
N PRO A 321 -15.69 29.34 6.79
CA PRO A 321 -16.25 29.86 8.03
C PRO A 321 -17.11 31.10 7.80
N ALA A 322 -17.75 31.53 8.88
CA ALA A 322 -18.33 32.86 9.00
C ALA A 322 -17.66 33.63 10.15
N ALA A 323 -17.61 34.95 10.02
CA ALA A 323 -17.04 35.82 11.04
C ALA A 323 -17.94 35.85 12.28
N GLY A 324 -17.34 35.54 13.43
CA GLY A 324 -17.98 35.64 14.73
C GLY A 324 -17.55 36.89 15.51
N ALA A 325 -18.10 37.05 16.70
CA ALA A 325 -17.53 37.96 17.69
C ALA A 325 -16.19 37.43 18.19
N THR A 326 -15.27 38.32 18.55
CA THR A 326 -13.99 37.93 19.16
C THR A 326 -14.26 37.08 20.41
N PRO A 327 -13.73 35.84 20.48
CA PRO A 327 -13.94 34.99 21.65
C PRO A 327 -13.39 35.66 22.91
N ALA A 328 -14.12 35.57 24.03
CA ALA A 328 -13.65 36.12 25.30
C ALA A 328 -12.38 35.39 25.76
N ALA A 329 -11.38 36.13 26.24
CA ALA A 329 -10.08 35.57 26.66
C ALA A 329 -10.15 34.55 27.81
N GLY A 330 -11.27 34.49 28.55
CA GLY A 330 -11.48 33.61 29.71
C GLY A 330 -12.32 32.36 29.46
N VAL A 331 -12.63 32.01 28.21
CA VAL A 331 -13.28 30.72 27.93
C VAL A 331 -12.25 29.62 28.21
N LEU A 332 -12.53 28.74 29.18
CA LEU A 332 -11.73 27.54 29.40
C LEU A 332 -11.95 26.63 28.21
N PHE A 333 -10.88 26.32 27.50
CA PHE A 333 -10.93 25.56 26.26
C PHE A 333 -10.32 24.16 26.49
N GLU A 334 -10.84 23.14 25.81
CA GLU A 334 -10.35 21.75 25.95
C GLU A 334 -9.05 21.47 25.19
N THR A 335 -8.77 22.21 24.11
CA THR A 335 -7.48 22.14 23.37
C THR A 335 -6.35 22.91 24.08
N ASP A 336 -5.14 22.36 24.09
CA ASP A 336 -4.05 22.89 24.91
C ASP A 336 -2.99 23.73 24.16
N ALA A 337 -2.97 23.76 22.81
CA ALA A 337 -1.87 24.36 22.04
C ALA A 337 -2.24 25.64 21.26
N THR A 338 -2.90 25.51 20.11
CA THR A 338 -3.04 26.60 19.11
C THR A 338 -4.50 27.01 18.87
N ARG A 339 -4.77 28.26 18.52
CA ARG A 339 -6.14 28.71 18.15
C ARG A 339 -6.17 29.78 17.09
N VAL A 340 -7.11 29.62 16.17
CA VAL A 340 -7.44 30.58 15.13
C VAL A 340 -8.93 30.89 15.19
N ALA A 341 -9.29 32.16 14.99
CA ALA A 341 -10.68 32.59 14.87
C ALA A 341 -10.83 33.57 13.71
N LEU A 342 -12.03 33.64 13.13
CA LEU A 342 -12.39 34.67 12.16
C LEU A 342 -13.35 35.66 12.79
N THR A 343 -13.01 36.95 12.70
CA THR A 343 -13.81 38.07 13.21
C THR A 343 -14.04 39.11 12.12
N GLY A 344 -14.85 40.11 12.40
CA GLY A 344 -15.12 41.22 11.48
C GLY A 344 -16.54 41.22 10.92
N THR A 345 -16.77 42.11 9.97
CA THR A 345 -18.06 42.33 9.31
C THR A 345 -17.84 42.62 7.85
N ALA A 346 -18.83 42.33 7.00
CA ALA A 346 -18.77 42.64 5.58
C ALA A 346 -18.25 44.06 5.31
N PRO A 347 -17.31 44.25 4.36
CA PRO A 347 -16.78 43.24 3.44
C PRO A 347 -15.52 42.52 3.93
N ALA A 348 -15.00 42.83 5.13
CA ALA A 348 -13.67 42.40 5.55
C ALA A 348 -13.70 41.54 6.83
N GLY A 349 -13.16 40.33 6.71
CA GLY A 349 -12.86 39.45 7.82
C GLY A 349 -11.41 39.60 8.25
N ILE A 350 -11.14 39.37 9.52
CA ILE A 350 -9.79 39.39 10.09
C ILE A 350 -9.57 38.10 10.85
N LEU A 351 -8.52 37.37 10.47
CA LEU A 351 -8.03 36.22 11.21
C LEU A 351 -7.36 36.70 12.49
N GLN A 352 -7.81 36.11 13.60
CA GLN A 352 -7.26 36.31 14.92
C GLN A 352 -6.48 35.06 15.30
N ALA A 353 -5.29 35.26 15.85
CA ALA A 353 -4.46 34.18 16.38
C ALA A 353 -4.32 34.35 17.89
N PHE A 354 -4.47 33.27 18.65
CA PHE A 354 -4.37 33.35 20.11
C PHE A 354 -2.92 33.15 20.57
N ASN A 355 -2.33 34.20 21.13
CA ASN A 355 -1.01 34.13 21.73
C ASN A 355 -1.14 33.70 23.20
N GLY A 356 -0.85 32.42 23.46
CA GLY A 356 -0.98 31.82 24.77
C GLY A 356 0.12 32.23 25.74
N ASP A 357 -0.21 32.27 27.03
CA ASP A 357 0.74 32.56 28.11
C ASP A 357 1.41 31.31 28.69
N GLY A 358 1.08 30.13 28.17
CA GLY A 358 1.59 28.83 28.62
C GLY A 358 0.95 28.27 29.88
N VAL A 359 0.00 28.96 30.52
CA VAL A 359 -0.66 28.54 31.77
C VAL A 359 -2.19 28.42 31.64
N GLY A 360 -2.69 28.34 30.41
CA GLY A 360 -4.11 28.20 30.08
C GLY A 360 -4.78 29.50 29.67
N GLY A 361 -4.06 30.63 29.66
CA GLY A 361 -4.54 31.94 29.26
C GLY A 361 -3.82 32.46 28.01
N GLY A 362 -3.96 33.77 27.76
CA GLY A 362 -3.35 34.44 26.62
C GLY A 362 -4.20 35.60 26.09
N THR A 363 -3.84 36.10 24.91
CA THR A 363 -4.51 37.21 24.25
C THR A 363 -4.79 36.89 22.78
N TRP A 364 -5.96 37.28 22.29
CA TRP A 364 -6.23 37.30 20.85
C TRP A 364 -5.46 38.46 20.21
N SER A 365 -4.66 38.14 19.21
CA SER A 365 -3.92 39.10 18.38
C SER A 365 -4.50 39.12 16.97
N SER A 366 -4.75 40.32 16.47
CA SER A 366 -5.14 40.53 15.07
C SER A 366 -3.95 40.30 14.17
N THR A 367 -4.12 39.51 13.12
CA THR A 367 -3.08 39.33 12.09
C THR A 367 -3.09 40.44 11.04
N GLY A 368 -4.14 41.29 11.03
CA GLY A 368 -4.35 42.28 9.97
C GLY A 368 -4.69 41.69 8.59
N LYS A 369 -4.67 40.36 8.45
CA LYS A 369 -5.00 39.63 7.22
C LYS A 369 -6.29 38.83 7.40
N GLY A 370 -7.00 38.62 6.30
CA GLY A 370 -8.22 37.81 6.33
C GLY A 370 -9.00 37.83 5.02
N PRO A 371 -10.11 37.09 4.98
CA PRO A 371 -10.90 36.89 3.77
C PRO A 371 -11.86 38.07 3.50
N VAL A 372 -12.33 38.14 2.26
CA VAL A 372 -13.52 38.94 1.91
C VAL A 372 -14.78 38.20 2.38
N LEU A 373 -15.64 38.94 3.07
CA LEU A 373 -16.92 38.45 3.58
C LEU A 373 -18.09 38.92 2.70
N ASP A 374 -19.09 38.06 2.56
CA ASP A 374 -20.39 38.41 2.00
C ASP A 374 -21.22 39.26 2.99
N ALA A 375 -22.42 39.68 2.56
CA ALA A 375 -23.30 40.53 3.38
C ALA A 375 -23.75 39.88 4.70
N ASP A 376 -23.74 38.55 4.80
CA ASP A 376 -24.09 37.80 6.01
C ASP A 376 -22.87 37.56 6.91
N GLY A 377 -21.66 37.95 6.47
CA GLY A 377 -20.41 37.70 7.19
C GLY A 377 -19.80 36.32 6.92
N ARG A 378 -20.24 35.61 5.87
CA ARG A 378 -19.58 34.37 5.43
C ARG A 378 -18.43 34.66 4.50
N THR A 379 -17.46 33.76 4.50
CA THR A 379 -16.41 33.75 3.49
C THR A 379 -16.98 33.49 2.09
N THR A 380 -16.52 34.27 1.11
CA THR A 380 -16.96 34.16 -0.29
C THR A 380 -16.43 32.91 -1.01
N GLY A 381 -15.51 32.18 -0.38
CA GLY A 381 -14.95 30.91 -0.86
C GLY A 381 -14.26 30.16 0.27
N TRP A 382 -13.68 29.01 -0.07
CA TRP A 382 -12.86 28.21 0.86
C TRP A 382 -11.53 28.91 1.15
N LEU A 383 -11.13 28.86 2.41
CA LEU A 383 -9.85 29.36 2.90
C LEU A 383 -8.94 28.19 3.20
N ARG A 384 -7.67 28.26 2.81
CA ARG A 384 -6.65 27.34 3.34
C ARG A 384 -6.08 27.93 4.62
N LEU A 385 -6.19 27.20 5.72
CA LEU A 385 -5.54 27.54 6.98
C LEU A 385 -4.55 26.44 7.34
N THR A 386 -3.33 26.84 7.64
CA THR A 386 -2.29 25.92 8.11
C THR A 386 -1.73 26.43 9.42
N THR A 387 -1.55 25.56 10.41
CA THR A 387 -0.77 25.86 11.61
C THR A 387 0.47 24.98 11.65
N ARG A 388 1.59 25.56 12.10
CA ARG A 388 2.81 24.82 12.47
C ARG A 388 2.93 24.90 13.98
N SER A 389 2.95 23.77 14.67
CA SER A 389 3.10 23.71 16.13
C SER A 389 4.43 23.05 16.48
N ASP A 390 5.31 23.78 17.15
CA ASP A 390 6.58 23.27 17.67
C ASP A 390 6.44 22.97 19.17
N TYR A 391 6.35 21.67 19.48
CA TYR A 391 6.21 21.20 20.85
C TYR A 391 7.51 21.28 21.65
N ALA A 392 8.68 21.47 21.03
CA ALA A 392 9.93 21.67 21.74
C ALA A 392 10.02 23.11 22.29
N THR A 393 9.73 24.10 21.45
CA THR A 393 9.81 25.53 21.81
C THR A 393 8.52 26.10 22.41
N LYS A 394 7.40 25.36 22.31
CA LYS A 394 6.04 25.79 22.73
C LYS A 394 5.57 27.01 21.94
N LYS A 395 5.97 27.06 20.67
CA LYS A 395 5.64 28.11 19.71
C LYS A 395 4.85 27.57 18.54
N TRP A 396 4.00 28.42 17.96
CA TRP A 396 3.26 28.08 16.77
C TRP A 396 3.14 29.24 15.79
N ASP A 397 2.97 28.88 14.52
CA ASP A 397 2.85 29.79 13.39
C ASP A 397 1.51 29.56 12.68
N LEU A 398 1.00 30.59 12.01
CA LEU A 398 -0.25 30.59 11.27
C LEU A 398 -0.02 31.01 9.83
N TYR A 399 -0.50 30.20 8.90
CA TYR A 399 -0.54 30.49 7.48
C TYR A 399 -1.98 30.64 7.00
N PHE A 400 -2.16 31.56 6.06
CA PHE A 400 -3.41 31.80 5.37
C PHE A 400 -3.16 31.81 3.87
N ASN A 401 -3.83 30.91 3.15
CA ASN A 401 -3.66 30.73 1.70
C ASN A 401 -2.20 30.53 1.26
N GLY A 402 -1.43 29.81 2.08
CA GLY A 402 -0.03 29.48 1.81
C GLY A 402 1.00 30.52 2.29
N GLN A 403 0.56 31.71 2.71
CA GLN A 403 1.45 32.75 3.25
C GLN A 403 1.42 32.73 4.79
N MET A 404 2.58 32.82 5.43
CA MET A 404 2.65 33.00 6.88
C MET A 404 2.13 34.40 7.26
N ILE A 405 1.19 34.47 8.19
CA ILE A 405 0.57 35.73 8.65
C ILE A 405 0.77 36.00 10.14
N ALA A 406 1.29 35.04 10.88
CA ALA A 406 1.78 35.22 12.25
C ALA A 406 2.79 34.12 12.58
N ALA A 407 3.85 34.49 13.30
CA ALA A 407 4.90 33.58 13.75
C ALA A 407 5.11 33.68 15.27
N ASP A 408 5.72 32.64 15.85
CA ASP A 408 6.23 32.59 17.22
C ASP A 408 5.20 32.91 18.32
N LEU A 409 3.94 32.54 18.08
CA LEU A 409 2.87 32.65 19.05
C LEU A 409 3.04 31.58 20.14
N GLY A 410 2.78 31.94 21.39
CA GLY A 410 2.86 31.01 22.52
C GLY A 410 1.71 29.99 22.51
N PHE A 411 2.02 28.78 22.99
CA PHE A 411 0.98 27.79 23.31
C PHE A 411 0.09 28.27 24.45
N VAL A 412 -1.19 27.89 24.40
CA VAL A 412 -2.14 28.12 25.51
C VAL A 412 -1.61 27.46 26.79
N ASN A 413 -1.13 26.21 26.71
CA ASN A 413 -0.57 25.45 27.82
C ASN A 413 0.78 24.83 27.46
N SER A 414 1.86 25.29 28.10
CA SER A 414 3.21 24.80 27.84
C SER A 414 3.46 23.37 28.33
N SER A 415 2.51 22.77 29.06
CA SER A 415 2.58 21.37 29.49
C SER A 415 2.25 20.38 28.37
N SER A 416 1.68 20.83 27.24
CA SER A 416 1.44 19.98 26.08
C SER A 416 2.75 19.44 25.53
N ALA A 417 2.93 18.13 25.62
CA ALA A 417 4.16 17.47 25.21
C ALA A 417 4.17 17.07 23.73
N ALA A 418 2.98 16.94 23.11
CA ALA A 418 2.81 16.50 21.73
C ALA A 418 1.38 16.77 21.25
N PHE A 419 1.14 16.60 19.95
CA PHE A 419 -0.18 16.65 19.36
C PHE A 419 -1.03 15.43 19.76
N THR A 420 -2.22 15.69 20.30
CA THR A 420 -3.13 14.65 20.81
C THR A 420 -4.56 14.79 20.30
N GLY A 421 -4.91 15.93 19.71
CA GLY A 421 -6.29 16.23 19.35
C GLY A 421 -6.44 17.51 18.56
N LEU A 422 -7.53 17.54 17.79
CA LEU A 422 -8.00 18.70 17.05
C LEU A 422 -9.48 18.90 17.36
N ASP A 423 -9.83 20.16 17.60
CA ASP A 423 -11.20 20.63 17.73
C ASP A 423 -11.52 21.59 16.59
N LEU A 424 -12.64 21.34 15.90
CA LEU A 424 -13.20 22.22 14.88
C LEU A 424 -14.59 22.67 15.34
N SER A 425 -14.85 23.98 15.30
CA SER A 425 -16.14 24.53 15.74
C SER A 425 -16.89 25.18 14.59
N GLY A 426 -18.21 24.99 14.58
CA GLY A 426 -19.11 25.69 13.68
C GLY A 426 -19.39 27.13 14.12
N HIS A 427 -20.25 27.81 13.38
CA HIS A 427 -20.74 29.14 13.74
C HIS A 427 -22.09 29.07 14.47
N SER A 428 -22.45 30.14 15.19
CA SER A 428 -23.68 30.14 16.00
C SER A 428 -24.96 30.28 15.18
N THR A 429 -24.87 30.97 14.05
CA THR A 429 -26.03 31.32 13.21
C THR A 429 -25.87 30.97 11.73
N LEU A 430 -24.68 30.53 11.32
CA LEU A 430 -24.34 30.27 9.91
C LEU A 430 -23.69 28.89 9.78
N THR A 431 -23.80 28.28 8.62
CA THR A 431 -23.15 27.01 8.33
C THR A 431 -21.64 27.20 8.20
N THR A 432 -20.86 26.19 8.58
CA THR A 432 -19.40 26.18 8.42
C THR A 432 -19.00 24.93 7.64
N GLY A 433 -18.23 25.11 6.57
CA GLY A 433 -17.68 23.99 5.79
C GLY A 433 -16.26 23.63 6.23
N PHE A 434 -15.93 22.34 6.27
CA PHE A 434 -14.57 21.82 6.42
C PHE A 434 -14.31 20.77 5.34
N ASP A 435 -13.10 20.78 4.77
CA ASP A 435 -12.69 19.85 3.73
C ASP A 435 -11.15 19.73 3.70
N ASP A 436 -10.65 18.67 3.05
CA ASP A 436 -9.22 18.42 2.77
C ASP A 436 -8.33 18.70 4.01
N LEU A 437 -8.62 18.00 5.10
CA LEU A 437 -7.88 18.10 6.36
C LEU A 437 -6.66 17.18 6.32
N LEU A 438 -5.48 17.76 6.51
CA LEU A 438 -4.22 17.06 6.70
C LEU A 438 -3.64 17.40 8.07
N VAL A 439 -3.21 16.37 8.79
CA VAL A 439 -2.31 16.49 9.95
C VAL A 439 -1.03 15.73 9.61
N ALA A 440 0.12 16.39 9.68
CA ALA A 440 1.39 15.81 9.24
C ALA A 440 2.58 16.35 10.04
N PHE A 441 3.77 15.77 9.82
CA PHE A 441 5.02 16.24 10.40
C PHE A 441 5.81 17.14 9.44
N ASP A 442 5.61 16.96 8.14
CA ASP A 442 6.22 17.80 7.10
C ASP A 442 5.30 18.96 6.71
N ASN A 443 5.93 20.04 6.25
CA ASN A 443 5.22 21.23 5.78
C ASN A 443 4.39 20.91 4.52
N PRO A 444 3.06 21.16 4.52
CA PRO A 444 2.20 20.83 3.39
C PRO A 444 2.11 21.94 2.34
N ILE A 445 2.79 23.07 2.54
CA ILE A 445 2.71 24.25 1.69
C ILE A 445 3.91 24.30 0.73
N PHE A 446 5.11 24.05 1.25
CA PHE A 446 6.39 24.15 0.54
C PHE A 446 7.42 23.18 1.12
N THR A 447 8.60 23.10 0.51
CA THR A 447 9.72 22.29 1.06
C THR A 447 10.39 23.10 2.17
N ASP A 448 10.60 22.46 3.32
CA ASP A 448 11.03 23.06 4.58
C ASP A 448 11.91 22.02 5.29
N ALA A 449 13.19 21.97 4.92
CA ALA A 449 14.05 20.82 5.20
C ALA A 449 14.60 20.75 6.63
N ASP A 450 14.59 21.87 7.37
CA ASP A 450 14.90 21.91 8.80
C ASP A 450 13.67 22.17 9.69
N HIS A 451 12.49 22.22 9.07
CA HIS A 451 11.20 22.42 9.68
C HIS A 451 11.09 23.73 10.45
N ASP A 452 11.84 24.78 10.11
CA ASP A 452 11.75 26.06 10.78
C ASP A 452 10.57 26.92 10.32
N GLY A 453 9.85 26.52 9.27
CA GLY A 453 8.65 27.18 8.77
C GLY A 453 8.92 28.22 7.69
N MET A 454 10.16 28.39 7.24
CA MET A 454 10.50 29.17 6.04
C MET A 454 10.62 28.25 4.82
N ASP A 455 10.36 28.78 3.63
CA ASP A 455 10.50 28.03 2.37
C ASP A 455 11.98 27.94 1.99
N ASP A 456 12.50 26.73 1.80
CA ASP A 456 13.89 26.47 1.38
C ASP A 456 14.32 27.35 0.19
N ALA A 457 13.40 27.57 -0.76
CA ALA A 457 13.65 28.37 -1.94
C ALA A 457 13.78 29.86 -1.61
N TRP A 458 12.98 30.36 -0.66
CA TRP A 458 13.05 31.73 -0.18
C TRP A 458 14.34 31.95 0.61
N GLU A 459 14.69 31.05 1.52
CA GLU A 459 15.93 31.11 2.30
C GLU A 459 17.16 31.16 1.40
N THR A 460 17.22 30.30 0.40
CA THR A 460 18.33 30.23 -0.55
C THR A 460 18.51 31.54 -1.31
N VAL A 461 17.40 32.21 -1.68
CA VAL A 461 17.44 33.49 -2.42
C VAL A 461 17.95 34.62 -1.53
N HIS A 462 17.63 34.62 -0.24
CA HIS A 462 18.00 35.67 0.70
C HIS A 462 19.26 35.35 1.53
N GLY A 463 19.98 34.28 1.19
CA GLY A 463 21.28 33.95 1.79
C GLY A 463 21.22 33.24 3.15
N LEU A 464 20.05 32.72 3.52
CA LEU A 464 19.84 31.85 4.68
C LEU A 464 20.17 30.39 4.35
N ASN A 465 20.17 29.53 5.37
CA ASN A 465 20.52 28.12 5.23
C ASN A 465 19.32 27.20 5.45
N ALA A 466 18.70 26.76 4.35
CA ALA A 466 17.56 25.84 4.30
C ALA A 466 17.74 24.44 4.97
N THR A 467 18.86 24.18 5.64
CA THR A 467 19.09 22.92 6.37
C THR A 467 19.47 23.14 7.84
N LEU A 468 19.39 24.38 8.30
CA LEU A 468 19.73 24.80 9.65
C LEU A 468 18.68 25.81 10.10
N ASN A 469 17.87 25.41 11.10
CA ASN A 469 16.90 26.29 11.72
C ASN A 469 17.59 27.57 12.22
N ASP A 470 17.45 28.62 11.42
CA ASP A 470 18.07 29.92 11.62
C ASP A 470 17.02 31.04 11.70
N ARG A 471 15.72 30.70 11.67
CA ARG A 471 14.57 31.59 11.81
C ARG A 471 14.64 32.69 12.88
N ASN A 472 15.38 32.45 13.97
CA ASN A 472 15.57 33.37 15.10
C ASN A 472 16.88 34.19 15.02
N GLY A 473 17.67 33.98 13.96
CA GLY A 473 18.78 34.82 13.57
C GLY A 473 18.29 36.19 13.08
N ASP A 474 19.25 37.08 12.89
CA ASP A 474 19.08 38.47 12.47
C ASP A 474 20.26 38.73 11.53
N LEU A 475 20.05 38.43 10.25
CA LEU A 475 21.12 38.30 9.27
C LEU A 475 21.77 39.66 8.95
N ASP A 476 20.99 40.74 8.94
CA ASP A 476 21.43 42.09 8.61
C ASP A 476 21.67 43.01 9.84
N GLN A 477 21.28 42.56 11.03
CA GLN A 477 21.45 43.24 12.32
C GLN A 477 20.59 44.49 12.49
N ASP A 478 19.44 44.56 11.84
CA ASP A 478 18.43 45.61 12.08
C ASP A 478 17.59 45.32 13.36
N GLY A 479 17.61 44.07 13.80
CA GLY A 479 16.95 43.57 14.99
C GLY A 479 15.50 43.13 14.80
N LEU A 480 15.08 42.86 13.56
CA LEU A 480 14.09 41.85 13.21
C LEU A 480 14.78 40.49 13.13
N THR A 481 14.01 39.42 13.35
CA THR A 481 14.51 38.06 13.09
C THR A 481 14.14 37.61 11.68
N ASN A 482 14.88 36.66 11.12
CA ASN A 482 14.64 36.10 9.77
C ASN A 482 13.16 35.73 9.55
N ILE A 483 12.51 35.14 10.56
CA ILE A 483 11.08 34.79 10.49
C ILE A 483 10.13 35.99 10.55
N GLN A 484 10.50 37.06 11.26
CA GLN A 484 9.72 38.30 11.26
C GLN A 484 9.77 38.93 9.88
N GLU A 485 10.94 38.92 9.25
CA GLU A 485 11.12 39.41 7.89
C GLU A 485 10.35 38.54 6.89
N TYR A 486 10.37 37.22 7.06
CA TYR A 486 9.56 36.29 6.26
C TYR A 486 8.05 36.58 6.35
N VAL A 487 7.53 36.88 7.55
CA VAL A 487 6.12 37.26 7.74
C VAL A 487 5.79 38.60 7.10
N LEU A 488 6.72 39.56 7.19
CA LEU A 488 6.57 40.90 6.61
C LEU A 488 6.74 40.91 5.08
N GLY A 489 7.43 39.90 4.53
CA GLY A 489 7.85 39.87 3.13
C GLY A 489 9.12 40.68 2.84
N ALA A 490 9.82 41.13 3.90
CA ALA A 490 11.08 41.84 3.85
C ALA A 490 12.25 40.94 3.43
N ASP A 491 13.36 41.53 3.01
CA ASP A 491 14.62 40.84 2.68
C ASP A 491 15.50 40.72 3.94
N PRO A 492 15.73 39.51 4.48
CA PRO A 492 16.50 39.31 5.71
C PRO A 492 17.96 39.73 5.64
N SER A 493 18.45 40.05 4.43
CA SER A 493 19.81 40.53 4.23
C SER A 493 19.91 42.06 4.10
N ASN A 494 18.80 42.79 4.25
CA ASN A 494 18.72 44.22 3.99
C ASN A 494 17.78 44.99 4.95
N ALA A 495 18.38 45.82 5.80
CA ALA A 495 17.69 46.55 6.89
C ALA A 495 16.68 47.63 6.44
N ASP A 496 16.55 47.83 5.13
CA ASP A 496 15.67 48.80 4.46
C ASP A 496 15.34 48.18 3.08
N SER A 497 14.39 47.25 3.10
CA SER A 497 14.06 46.32 2.02
C SER A 497 13.65 47.04 0.74
N ASP A 498 12.96 48.17 0.85
CA ASP A 498 12.52 48.97 -0.29
C ASP A 498 13.43 50.17 -0.63
N GLY A 499 14.38 50.48 0.25
CA GLY A 499 15.39 51.52 0.07
C GLY A 499 14.84 52.95 0.19
N ASP A 500 13.74 53.15 0.91
CA ASP A 500 13.11 54.46 1.07
C ASP A 500 13.73 55.33 2.18
N GLY A 501 14.59 54.73 3.00
CA GLY A 501 15.32 55.38 4.09
C GLY A 501 14.67 55.22 5.46
N ILE A 502 13.59 54.45 5.59
CA ILE A 502 12.99 54.00 6.84
C ILE A 502 13.35 52.51 7.01
N PRO A 503 13.99 52.09 8.13
CA PRO A 503 14.31 50.67 8.31
C PRO A 503 13.08 49.79 8.52
N ASP A 504 13.15 48.54 8.06
CA ASP A 504 12.07 47.56 8.12
C ASP A 504 11.50 47.41 9.53
N LYS A 505 12.37 47.36 10.54
CA LYS A 505 11.94 47.33 11.96
C LYS A 505 11.07 48.51 12.38
N VAL A 506 11.38 49.71 11.88
CA VAL A 506 10.63 50.92 12.21
C VAL A 506 9.25 50.85 11.59
N GLU A 507 9.17 50.38 10.36
CA GLU A 507 7.92 50.21 9.63
C GLU A 507 7.05 49.13 10.27
N ALA A 508 7.63 47.98 10.61
CA ALA A 508 6.96 46.91 11.33
C ALA A 508 6.35 47.38 12.66
N LEU A 509 7.07 48.24 13.42
CA LEU A 509 6.57 48.82 14.67
C LEU A 509 5.49 49.89 14.45
N ALA A 510 5.54 50.62 13.33
CA ALA A 510 4.55 51.62 12.94
C ALA A 510 3.30 51.00 12.30
N GLY A 511 3.42 49.77 11.79
CA GLY A 511 2.38 49.08 11.02
C GLY A 511 2.33 49.49 9.54
N THR A 512 3.42 50.03 9.00
CA THR A 512 3.62 50.23 7.54
C THR A 512 4.22 48.97 6.90
N ASP A 513 4.36 48.97 5.57
CA ASP A 513 4.79 47.80 4.79
C ASP A 513 6.26 47.94 4.36
N PRO A 514 7.21 47.17 4.94
CA PRO A 514 8.64 47.28 4.65
C PRO A 514 9.06 47.06 3.20
N THR A 515 8.13 46.59 2.36
CA THR A 515 8.40 46.28 0.96
C THR A 515 7.90 47.36 0.01
N THR A 516 7.33 48.44 0.54
CA THR A 516 6.62 49.46 -0.23
C THR A 516 7.05 50.87 0.15
N ASN A 517 7.73 51.56 -0.78
CA ASN A 517 8.22 52.92 -0.56
C ASN A 517 7.09 53.88 -0.19
N ASP A 518 6.99 54.18 1.11
CA ASP A 518 5.96 55.01 1.71
C ASP A 518 6.54 56.18 2.52
N ALA A 519 7.85 56.41 2.44
CA ALA A 519 8.58 57.54 3.02
C ALA A 519 7.91 58.92 2.84
N SER A 520 7.17 59.10 1.75
CA SER A 520 6.45 60.34 1.42
C SER A 520 4.98 60.38 1.87
N ALA A 521 4.44 59.26 2.36
CA ALA A 521 3.13 59.19 3.00
C ALA A 521 3.16 59.89 4.37
N ASP A 522 1.96 60.12 4.91
CA ASP A 522 1.70 60.80 6.18
C ASP A 522 0.71 59.92 6.94
N LEU A 523 1.26 58.95 7.68
CA LEU A 523 0.49 57.87 8.31
C LEU A 523 -0.52 58.40 9.33
N ASP A 524 -0.14 59.40 10.12
CA ASP A 524 -0.98 59.97 11.17
C ASP A 524 -1.76 61.23 10.75
N HIS A 525 -1.55 61.69 9.51
CA HIS A 525 -2.23 62.81 8.87
C HIS A 525 -1.98 64.17 9.57
N ASP A 526 -0.79 64.38 10.15
CA ASP A 526 -0.41 65.62 10.79
C ASP A 526 0.25 66.65 9.84
N GLY A 527 0.52 66.24 8.60
CA GLY A 527 1.16 67.03 7.55
C GLY A 527 2.68 66.89 7.46
N VAL A 528 3.29 65.99 8.23
CA VAL A 528 4.71 65.60 8.15
C VAL A 528 4.81 64.20 7.54
N SER A 529 5.79 63.97 6.66
CA SER A 529 5.94 62.64 6.04
C SER A 529 6.64 61.66 6.97
N ASN A 530 6.35 60.36 6.80
CA ASN A 530 6.92 59.25 7.57
C ASN A 530 8.45 59.38 7.69
N LEU A 531 9.15 59.65 6.59
CA LEU A 531 10.62 59.77 6.58
C LEU A 531 11.13 60.95 7.40
N ILE A 532 10.44 62.10 7.34
CA ILE A 532 10.83 63.29 8.12
C ILE A 532 10.62 63.02 9.62
N GLU A 533 9.55 62.31 9.97
CA GLU A 533 9.30 61.92 11.35
C GLU A 533 10.38 60.98 11.88
N TYR A 534 10.73 59.94 11.12
CA TYR A 534 11.79 59.01 11.46
C TYR A 534 13.13 59.73 11.66
N GLN A 535 13.54 60.58 10.71
CA GLN A 535 14.79 61.36 10.78
C GLN A 535 14.83 62.32 11.99
N GLN A 536 13.66 62.74 12.50
CA GLN A 536 13.54 63.59 13.68
C GLN A 536 13.35 62.80 14.99
N GLY A 537 13.34 61.47 14.95
CA GLY A 537 13.06 60.61 16.10
C GLY A 537 11.64 60.79 16.64
N ARG A 538 10.68 61.10 15.75
CA ARG A 538 9.25 61.19 16.05
C ARG A 538 8.57 59.85 15.75
N SER A 539 7.35 59.72 16.26
CA SER A 539 6.53 58.52 16.11
C SER A 539 5.68 58.66 14.86
N LEU A 540 5.83 57.76 13.88
CA LEU A 540 5.04 57.76 12.64
C LEU A 540 3.52 57.63 12.87
N THR A 541 3.14 57.10 14.03
CA THR A 541 1.72 56.83 14.38
C THR A 541 1.10 57.90 15.28
N LYS A 542 1.83 58.97 15.62
CA LYS A 542 1.37 59.94 16.63
C LYS A 542 1.72 61.37 16.25
N GLY A 543 0.68 62.06 15.81
CA GLY A 543 0.80 63.42 15.30
C GLY A 543 1.49 64.37 16.26
N ALA A 544 2.25 65.30 15.68
CA ALA A 544 2.86 66.41 16.37
C ALA A 544 1.78 67.15 17.17
N VAL A 545 1.95 67.20 18.49
CA VAL A 545 1.18 68.11 19.33
C VAL A 545 1.43 69.52 18.78
N PRO A 546 0.39 70.28 18.39
CA PRO A 546 0.60 71.63 17.90
C PRO A 546 1.42 72.40 18.93
N ASP A 547 2.51 73.04 18.48
CA ASP A 547 3.30 73.96 19.30
C ASP A 547 2.44 75.20 19.62
N SER A 548 1.47 74.99 20.51
CA SER A 548 0.76 76.05 21.20
C SER A 548 1.55 76.28 22.48
N THR A 549 2.32 77.36 22.45
CA THR A 549 3.00 77.97 23.58
C THR A 549 2.13 77.89 24.85
N GLY A 550 2.42 76.94 25.75
CA GLY A 550 1.69 76.86 27.02
C GLY A 550 1.69 75.52 27.78
N VAL A 551 2.05 74.39 27.16
CA VAL A 551 2.01 73.09 27.86
C VAL A 551 3.41 72.71 28.39
N ILE A 552 3.57 72.66 29.71
CA ILE A 552 4.75 72.07 30.36
C ILE A 552 4.63 70.55 30.23
N ASN A 553 5.43 69.96 29.32
CA ASN A 553 5.59 68.53 29.24
C ASN A 553 6.57 68.03 30.32
N LEU A 554 6.03 67.45 31.40
CA LEU A 554 6.83 66.69 32.35
C LEU A 554 7.14 65.32 31.74
N ARG A 555 8.36 65.15 31.22
CA ARG A 555 8.89 63.82 30.90
C ARG A 555 9.49 63.22 32.17
N VAL A 556 8.89 62.17 32.70
CA VAL A 556 9.52 61.30 33.70
C VAL A 556 10.27 60.22 32.93
N PHE A 557 11.59 60.32 32.87
CA PHE A 557 12.43 59.22 32.45
C PHE A 557 12.43 58.15 33.55
N GLN A 558 12.01 56.94 33.23
CA GLN A 558 12.55 55.75 33.89
C GLN A 558 13.66 55.22 32.97
N PRO A 559 14.95 55.28 33.38
CA PRO A 559 15.97 54.56 32.66
C PRO A 559 15.78 53.06 32.92
N ASP A 560 15.83 52.32 31.83
CA ASP A 560 16.12 50.89 31.74
C ASP A 560 15.06 49.94 32.31
N ARG A 561 14.18 49.47 31.41
CA ARG A 561 13.71 48.09 31.39
C ARG A 561 13.67 47.55 29.97
#